data_AF-A0A9P7BKN9-F1
#
_entry.id   AF-A0A9P7BKN9-F1
#
_cell.length_a   1.000
_cell.length_b   1.000
_cell.length_c   1.000
_cell.angle_alpha   90.00
_cell.angle_beta   90.00
_cell.angle_gamma   90.00
#
_symmetry.space_group_name_H-M   'P 1'
#
loop_
_entity.id
_entity.type
_entity.pdbx_description
1 polymer ?
#
loop_
_entity_poly.entity_id
_entity_poly.type
_entity_poly.pdbx_seq_one_letter_code
_entity_poly.pdbx_strand_id
1 'polypeptide(L)'
;MDSLQQFFNLRLIDINDPSTSLPHLQQKLAFLLGTAAFLRPSDLHRIDFATANVEIECNRQCLSFQVVAPKERRAGRRIIKPFRVWYLHM
;
A
#
# COMPACT_ATOMS: atom_id res chain seq x y z
N MET A 1 -2.78 18.97 -15.93
CA MET A 1 -2.88 17.97 -17.02
C MET A 1 -2.09 16.69 -16.69
N ASP A 2 -1.81 16.48 -15.40
CA ASP A 2 -0.67 15.66 -14.96
C ASP A 2 -1.11 14.27 -14.46
N SER A 3 -2.36 14.14 -14.00
CA SER A 3 -2.89 12.89 -13.42
C SER A 3 -3.03 11.76 -14.44
N LEU A 4 -3.37 12.08 -15.70
CA LEU A 4 -3.48 11.09 -16.78
C LEU A 4 -2.11 10.59 -17.21
N GLN A 5 -1.11 11.47 -17.31
CA GLN A 5 0.27 11.08 -17.62
C GLN A 5 0.86 10.21 -16.51
N GLN A 6 0.61 10.55 -15.24
CA GLN A 6 1.02 9.73 -14.11
C GLN A 6 0.42 8.31 -14.21
N PHE A 7 -0.88 8.22 -14.54
CA PHE A 7 -1.57 6.94 -14.66
C PHE A 7 -1.07 6.08 -15.83
N PHE A 8 -0.78 6.69 -16.98
CA PHE A 8 -0.15 5.98 -18.11
C PHE A 8 1.24 5.46 -17.76
N ASN A 9 2.06 6.27 -17.07
CA ASN A 9 3.38 5.85 -16.62
C ASN A 9 3.32 4.67 -15.64
N LEU A 10 2.33 4.63 -14.75
CA LEU A 10 2.14 3.50 -13.82
C LEU A 10 1.83 2.17 -14.53
N ARG A 11 1.14 2.22 -15.68
CA ARG A 11 0.83 1.01 -16.47
C ARG A 11 2.04 0.44 -17.19
N LEU A 12 3.05 1.26 -17.50
CA LEU A 12 4.23 0.87 -18.28
C LEU A 12 5.36 0.29 -17.43
N ILE A 13 5.29 0.39 -16.11
CA ILE A 13 6.31 -0.15 -15.21
C ILE A 13 6.23 -1.69 -15.21
N ASP A 14 7.27 -2.36 -15.68
CA ASP A 14 7.45 -3.80 -15.47
C ASP A 14 8.03 -4.04 -14.07
N ILE A 15 7.30 -4.79 -13.24
CA ILE A 15 7.72 -5.13 -11.87
C ILE A 15 8.85 -6.18 -11.89
N ASN A 16 8.94 -6.96 -12.97
CA ASN A 16 9.93 -8.02 -13.12
C ASN A 16 11.22 -7.53 -13.77
N ASP A 17 11.24 -6.30 -14.30
CA ASP A 17 12.44 -5.70 -14.85
C ASP A 17 13.34 -5.20 -13.69
N PRO A 18 14.51 -5.82 -13.47
CA PRO A 18 15.43 -5.42 -12.41
C PRO A 18 16.01 -4.01 -12.62
N SER A 19 15.86 -3.42 -13.81
CA SER A 19 16.25 -2.04 -14.13
C SER A 19 15.18 -1.00 -13.75
N THR A 20 13.99 -1.43 -13.30
CA THR A 20 12.96 -0.52 -12.82
C THR A 20 13.44 0.26 -11.60
N SER A 21 13.43 1.59 -11.70
CA SER A 21 13.85 2.45 -10.60
C SER A 21 12.96 2.29 -9.36
N LEU A 22 13.57 2.35 -8.16
CA LEU A 22 12.85 2.27 -6.89
C LEU A 22 11.69 3.29 -6.78
N PRO A 23 11.84 4.57 -7.21
CA PRO A 23 10.72 5.52 -7.19
C PRO A 23 9.52 5.08 -8.02
N HIS A 24 9.74 4.46 -9.18
CA HIS A 24 8.66 3.93 -10.02
C HIS A 24 7.94 2.77 -9.31
N LEU A 25 8.69 1.85 -8.71
CA LEU A 25 8.12 0.75 -7.95
C LEU A 25 7.29 1.24 -6.76
N GLN A 26 7.78 2.25 -6.03
CA GLN A 26 7.06 2.89 -4.92
C GLN A 26 5.76 3.55 -5.38
N GLN A 27 5.78 4.27 -6.50
CA GLN A 27 4.55 4.89 -7.05
C GLN A 27 3.51 3.84 -7.43
N LYS A 28 3.95 2.75 -8.07
CA LYS A 28 3.05 1.65 -8.46
C LYS A 28 2.49 0.93 -7.24
N LEU A 29 3.33 0.65 -6.24
CA LEU A 29 2.89 0.07 -4.97
C LEU A 29 1.87 0.96 -4.27
N ALA A 30 2.13 2.27 -4.18
CA ALA A 30 1.21 3.23 -3.56
C ALA A 30 -0.14 3.27 -4.29
N PHE A 31 -0.14 3.27 -5.62
CA PHE A 31 -1.36 3.19 -6.41
C PHE A 31 -2.13 1.88 -6.14
N LEU A 32 -1.45 0.73 -6.20
CA LEU A 32 -2.05 -0.57 -5.99
C LEU A 32 -2.66 -0.67 -4.57
N LEU A 33 -1.93 -0.27 -3.54
CA LEU A 33 -2.42 -0.24 -2.16
C LEU A 33 -3.62 0.71 -1.99
N GLY A 34 -3.58 1.88 -2.62
CA GLY A 34 -4.71 2.81 -2.66
C GLY A 34 -5.98 2.16 -3.21
N THR A 35 -5.86 1.39 -4.29
CA THR A 35 -6.99 0.70 -4.93
C THR A 35 -7.45 -0.56 -4.19
N ALA A 36 -6.51 -1.41 -3.74
CA ALA A 36 -6.82 -2.71 -3.14
C ALA A 36 -7.30 -2.59 -1.69
N ALA A 37 -6.80 -1.60 -0.94
CA ALA A 37 -7.15 -1.36 0.47
C ALA A 37 -7.98 -0.09 0.70
N PHE A 38 -8.43 0.58 -0.39
CA PHE A 38 -9.21 1.82 -0.34
C PHE A 38 -8.54 2.94 0.49
N LEU A 39 -7.21 3.01 0.44
CA LEU A 39 -6.42 3.97 1.22
C LEU A 39 -6.39 5.34 0.56
N ARG A 40 -6.53 6.39 1.37
CA ARG A 40 -6.31 7.77 0.90
C ARG A 40 -4.80 8.03 0.83
N PRO A 41 -4.35 9.04 0.05
CA PRO A 41 -2.93 9.43 0.01
C PRO A 41 -2.34 9.71 1.40
N SER A 42 -3.12 10.29 2.32
CA SER A 42 -2.70 10.53 3.70
C SER A 42 -2.54 9.27 4.54
N ASP A 43 -3.23 8.19 4.18
CA ASP A 43 -3.15 6.91 4.88
C ASP A 43 -1.90 6.14 4.40
N LEU A 44 -1.63 6.17 3.09
CA LEU A 44 -0.41 5.62 2.49
C LEU A 44 0.86 6.23 3.10
N HIS A 45 0.89 7.55 3.29
CA HIS A 45 2.02 8.25 3.93
C HIS A 45 2.22 7.84 5.42
N ARG A 46 1.25 7.15 6.02
CA ARG A 46 1.23 6.80 7.44
C ARG A 46 1.25 5.30 7.71
N ILE A 47 1.55 4.51 6.70
CA ILE A 47 1.86 3.10 6.87
C ILE A 47 3.10 3.02 7.77
N ASP A 48 3.00 2.27 8.85
CA ASP A 48 4.14 1.93 9.67
C ASP A 48 4.87 0.75 9.03
N PHE A 49 5.94 1.04 8.30
CA PHE A 49 6.71 0.02 7.58
C PHE A 49 7.35 -1.02 8.50
N ALA A 50 7.56 -0.73 9.79
CA ALA A 50 8.06 -1.73 10.74
C ALA A 50 7.03 -2.84 11.03
N THR A 51 5.75 -2.57 10.76
CA THR A 51 4.64 -3.53 10.92
C THR A 51 4.26 -4.22 9.63
N ALA A 52 4.85 -3.82 8.49
CA ALA A 52 4.52 -4.37 7.20
C ALA A 52 5.18 -5.75 7.02
N ASN A 53 4.37 -6.77 6.76
CA ASN A 53 4.85 -8.13 6.58
C ASN A 53 4.02 -8.90 5.55
N VAL A 54 4.63 -9.90 4.91
CA VAL A 54 3.89 -10.90 4.13
C VAL A 54 3.64 -12.10 5.03
N GLU A 55 2.37 -12.37 5.29
CA GLU A 55 1.90 -13.46 6.13
C GLU A 55 1.25 -14.55 5.28
N ILE A 56 1.28 -15.80 5.76
CA ILE A 56 0.53 -16.92 5.19
C ILE A 56 -0.55 -17.32 6.18
N GLU A 57 -1.81 -17.18 5.79
CA GLU A 57 -2.98 -17.54 6.60
C GLU A 57 -3.94 -18.39 5.74
N CYS A 58 -4.35 -19.55 6.26
CA CYS A 58 -5.26 -20.47 5.54
C CYS A 58 -4.79 -20.81 4.10
N ASN A 59 -3.49 -21.06 3.91
CA ASN A 59 -2.83 -21.29 2.61
C ASN A 59 -2.96 -20.11 1.61
N ARG A 60 -3.22 -18.90 2.08
CA ARG A 60 -3.26 -17.68 1.26
C ARG A 60 -2.22 -16.70 1.75
N GLN A 61 -1.51 -16.07 0.81
CA GLN A 61 -0.59 -14.98 1.14
C GLN A 61 -1.38 -13.69 1.36
N CYS A 62 -0.97 -12.92 2.36
CA CYS A 62 -1.55 -11.63 2.69
C CYS A 62 -0.43 -10.63 3.01
N LEU A 63 -0.51 -9.43 2.46
CA LEU A 63 0.27 -8.30 2.93
C LEU A 63 -0.46 -7.67 4.12
N SER A 64 0.12 -7.74 5.31
CA SER A 64 -0.36 -7.10 6.53
C SER A 64 0.47 -5.84 6.82
N PHE A 65 -0.18 -4.79 7.32
CA PHE A 65 0.48 -3.58 7.81
C PHE A 65 -0.47 -2.75 8.67
N GLN A 66 0.09 -1.80 9.42
CA GLN A 66 -0.68 -0.87 10.24
C GLN A 66 -0.60 0.55 9.69
N VAL A 67 -1.71 1.28 9.77
CA VAL A 67 -1.77 2.72 9.48
C VAL A 67 -2.05 3.48 10.77
N VAL A 68 -1.21 4.47 11.07
CA VAL A 68 -1.34 5.29 12.27
C VAL A 68 -2.19 6.53 11.97
N ALA A 69 -3.43 6.56 12.47
CA ALA A 69 -4.29 7.73 12.32
C ALA A 69 -3.86 8.85 13.30
N PRO A 70 -3.53 10.07 12.84
CA PRO A 70 -3.05 11.14 13.72
C PRO A 70 -4.16 11.91 14.42
N LYS A 71 -5.34 12.03 13.78
CA LYS A 71 -6.45 12.84 14.28
C LYS A 71 -7.49 12.03 15.06
N GLU A 72 -7.54 10.72 14.81
CA GLU A 72 -8.44 9.83 15.51
C GLU A 72 -7.73 9.34 16.78
N ARG A 73 -8.22 9.76 17.94
CA ARG A 73 -7.74 9.31 19.24
C ARG A 73 -8.88 8.62 19.98
N ARG A 74 -8.64 7.42 20.51
CA ARG A 74 -9.54 6.75 21.47
C ARG A 74 -8.87 6.77 22.83
N ALA A 75 -9.53 7.35 23.82
CA ALA A 75 -8.99 7.53 25.18
C ALA A 75 -7.57 8.16 25.19
N GLY A 76 -7.33 9.16 24.33
CA GLY A 76 -6.04 9.88 24.24
C GLY A 76 -4.94 9.17 23.44
N ARG A 77 -5.12 7.90 23.08
CA ARG A 77 -4.15 7.12 22.28
C ARG A 77 -4.45 7.23 20.79
N ARG A 78 -3.42 7.25 19.95
CA ARG A 78 -3.58 7.19 18.49
C ARG A 78 -4.26 5.88 18.11
N ILE A 79 -5.21 5.95 17.18
CA ILE A 79 -5.84 4.74 16.65
C ILE A 79 -4.90 4.14 15.60
N ILE A 80 -4.55 2.89 15.85
CA ILE A 80 -3.82 2.03 14.92
C ILE A 80 -4.88 1.25 14.13
N LYS A 81 -4.83 1.34 12.81
CA LYS A 81 -5.75 0.62 11.92
C LYS A 81 -4.98 -0.51 11.22
N PRO A 82 -5.27 -1.78 11.51
CA PRO A 82 -4.67 -2.89 10.79
C PRO A 82 -5.30 -3.03 9.40
N PHE A 83 -4.48 -3.29 8.39
CA PHE A 83 -4.89 -3.59 7.03
C PHE A 83 -4.34 -4.94 6.59
N ARG A 84 -5.12 -5.63 5.76
CA ARG A 84 -4.81 -6.93 5.17
C ARG A 84 -5.19 -6.92 3.71
N VAL A 85 -4.21 -7.06 2.83
CA VAL A 85 -4.40 -7.16 1.38
C VAL A 85 -4.10 -8.59 0.96
N TRP A 86 -5.15 -9.32 0.62
CA TRP A 86 -5.06 -10.72 0.25
C TRP A 86 -4.58 -10.88 -1.19
N TYR A 87 -3.68 -11.84 -1.39
CA TYR A 87 -3.39 -12.35 -2.72
C TYR A 87 -4.63 -13.11 -3.23
N LEU A 88 -5.20 -12.65 -4.34
CA LEU A 88 -6.20 -13.42 -5.07
C LEU A 88 -5.46 -14.32 -6.07
N HIS A 89 -5.58 -15.63 -5.89
CA HIS A 89 -5.25 -16.55 -6.97
C HIS A 89 -6.43 -16.54 -7.94
N MET A 90 -6.28 -15.87 -9.09
CA MET A 90 -7.18 -16.02 -10.22
C MET A 90 -6.76 -17.21 -11.08
#